data_AF-A0A2S6SQ49-F1
#
_entry.id   AF-A0A2S6SQ49-F1
#
_cell.length_a   1.000
_cell.length_b   1.000
_cell.length_c   1.000
_cell.angle_alpha   90.00
_cell.angle_beta   90.00
_cell.angle_gamma   90.00
#
_symmetry.space_group_name_H-M   'P 1'
#
loop_
_entity.id
_entity.type
_entity.pdbx_description
1 polymer ?
#
loop_
_entity_poly.entity_id
_entity_poly.type
_entity_poly.pdbx_seq_one_letter_code
_entity_poly.pdbx_strand_id
1 'polypeptide(L)'
;IYHGEISTIVNFFNIKNLNPKNYYFISSHEPCSLCLSAITWSGFDNFYYLFPYEETNSSFNIPHDLKILNQVFSIQNGQYNKSNKYWNSFSILDEISKLKNDKEKTEILLKLDKIKEIYSKLSHNYQENKQNNNIPLN
;
A
#
# COMPACT_ATOMS: atom_id res chain seq x y z
N ILE A 1 -2.84 2.99 14.22
CA ILE A 1 -2.75 1.52 14.04
C ILE A 1 -3.88 0.92 13.19
N TYR A 2 -5.04 1.57 13.05
CA TYR A 2 -6.18 1.06 12.28
C TYR A 2 -6.01 1.25 10.76
N HIS A 3 -4.98 0.64 10.19
CA HIS A 3 -4.72 0.66 8.74
C HIS A 3 -5.53 -0.44 8.03
N GLY A 4 -5.78 -0.25 6.73
CA GLY A 4 -6.50 -1.23 5.92
C GLY A 4 -5.81 -2.59 5.91
N GLU A 5 -4.49 -2.61 5.84
CA GLU A 5 -3.66 -3.81 5.85
C GLU A 5 -3.82 -4.59 7.16
N ILE A 6 -3.83 -3.89 8.29
CA ILE A 6 -4.05 -4.49 9.61
C ILE A 6 -5.46 -5.08 9.71
N SER A 7 -6.48 -4.35 9.26
CA SER A 7 -7.85 -4.82 9.22
C SER A 7 -7.99 -6.09 8.36
N THR A 8 -7.38 -6.10 7.17
CA THR A 8 -7.35 -7.28 6.28
C THR A 8 -6.72 -8.49 6.96
N ILE A 9 -5.58 -8.32 7.63
CA ILE A 9 -4.90 -9.42 8.36
C ILE A 9 -5.79 -9.98 9.48
N VAL A 10 -6.38 -9.11 10.31
CA VAL A 10 -7.27 -9.53 11.40
C VAL A 10 -8.47 -10.31 10.86
N ASN A 11 -9.10 -9.80 9.80
CA ASN A 11 -10.24 -10.46 9.18
C ASN A 11 -9.87 -11.79 8.51
N PHE A 12 -8.69 -11.87 7.90
CA PHE A 12 -8.17 -13.11 7.29
C PHE A 12 -8.05 -14.23 8.33
N PHE A 13 -7.49 -13.95 9.51
CA PHE A 13 -7.31 -14.95 10.56
C PHE A 13 -8.57 -15.27 11.37
N ASN A 14 -9.64 -14.48 11.24
CA ASN A 14 -10.95 -14.86 11.75
C ASN A 14 -11.56 -16.04 10.95
N ILE A 15 -11.09 -16.30 9.74
CA ILE A 15 -11.48 -17.45 8.92
C ILE A 15 -10.54 -18.63 9.25
N LYS A 16 -11.12 -19.79 9.57
CA LYS A 16 -10.34 -20.98 9.97
C LYS A 16 -9.64 -21.63 8.77
N ASN A 17 -8.46 -22.21 9.02
CA ASN A 17 -7.69 -23.07 8.12
C ASN A 17 -7.16 -22.39 6.84
N LEU A 18 -6.97 -21.07 6.83
CA LEU A 18 -6.31 -20.39 5.73
C LEU A 18 -4.79 -20.41 5.90
N ASN A 19 -4.07 -20.65 4.80
CA ASN A 19 -2.63 -20.46 4.74
C ASN A 19 -2.34 -19.17 3.94
N PRO A 20 -1.75 -18.12 4.54
CA PRO A 20 -1.41 -16.86 3.87
C PRO A 20 -0.65 -17.02 2.55
N LYS A 21 0.21 -18.04 2.44
CA LYS A 21 1.01 -18.33 1.24
C LYS A 21 0.19 -18.79 0.03
N ASN A 22 -1.08 -19.09 0.22
CA ASN A 22 -2.00 -19.43 -0.88
C ASN A 22 -2.66 -18.19 -1.50
N TYR A 23 -2.30 -16.98 -1.06
CA TYR A 23 -2.98 -15.74 -1.41
C TYR A 23 -2.00 -14.65 -1.85
N TYR A 24 -2.51 -13.75 -2.67
CA TYR A 24 -1.85 -12.48 -2.94
C TYR A 24 -2.36 -11.43 -1.96
N PHE A 25 -1.46 -10.81 -1.19
CA PHE A 25 -1.83 -9.67 -0.37
C PHE A 25 -1.89 -8.41 -1.24
N ILE A 26 -3.02 -7.71 -1.28
CA ILE A 26 -3.19 -6.52 -2.11
C ILE A 26 -3.52 -5.32 -1.23
N SER A 27 -2.74 -4.27 -1.35
CA SER A 27 -2.97 -2.97 -0.70
C SER A 27 -3.20 -1.88 -1.75
N SER A 28 -3.96 -0.85 -1.40
CA SER A 28 -4.07 0.34 -2.25
C SER A 28 -2.77 1.13 -2.25
N HIS A 29 -2.17 1.35 -1.08
CA HIS A 29 -0.94 2.11 -0.93
C HIS A 29 0.22 1.20 -0.52
N GLU A 30 1.44 1.64 -0.82
CA GLU A 30 2.65 0.99 -0.37
C GLU A 30 2.67 0.90 1.17
N PRO A 31 2.67 -0.31 1.77
CA PRO A 31 2.46 -0.48 3.21
C PRO A 31 3.52 0.23 4.05
N CYS A 32 3.11 0.95 5.10
CA CYS A 32 4.04 1.61 6.04
C CYS A 32 4.80 0.60 6.92
N SER A 33 5.78 1.05 7.71
CA SER A 33 6.61 0.19 8.59
C SER A 33 5.80 -0.72 9.53
N LEU A 34 4.69 -0.23 10.07
CA LEU A 34 3.75 -1.03 10.87
C LEU A 34 3.16 -2.18 10.03
N CYS A 35 2.66 -1.86 8.84
CA CYS A 35 1.97 -2.82 7.98
C CYS A 35 2.94 -3.82 7.34
N LEU A 36 4.16 -3.39 6.95
CA LEU A 36 5.23 -4.27 6.51
C LEU A 36 5.57 -5.32 7.57
N SER A 37 5.66 -4.88 8.84
CA SER A 37 5.90 -5.77 9.96
C SER A 37 4.73 -6.74 10.16
N ALA A 38 3.49 -6.27 10.08
CA ALA A 38 2.30 -7.10 10.21
C ALA A 38 2.17 -8.14 9.08
N ILE A 39 2.42 -7.78 7.83
CA ILE A 39 2.46 -8.68 6.67
C ILE A 39 3.53 -9.77 6.90
N THR A 40 4.71 -9.38 7.39
CA THR A 40 5.78 -10.32 7.73
C THR A 40 5.35 -11.32 8.81
N TRP A 41 4.78 -10.83 9.91
CA TRP A 41 4.35 -11.68 11.03
C TRP A 41 3.14 -12.57 10.70
N SER A 42 2.30 -12.12 9.78
CA SER A 42 1.15 -12.91 9.32
C SER A 42 1.54 -14.03 8.36
N GLY A 43 2.75 -14.03 7.80
CA GLY A 43 3.26 -15.15 7.00
C GLY A 43 2.86 -15.13 5.53
N PHE A 44 2.32 -14.01 5.03
CA PHE A 44 2.26 -13.76 3.58
C PHE A 44 3.69 -13.67 3.02
N ASP A 45 3.92 -14.28 1.87
CA ASP A 45 5.21 -14.32 1.18
C ASP A 45 5.28 -13.38 -0.03
N ASN A 46 4.22 -12.60 -0.24
CA ASN A 46 4.15 -11.61 -1.29
C ASN A 46 3.16 -10.50 -0.91
N PHE A 47 3.33 -9.33 -1.51
CA PHE A 47 2.27 -8.33 -1.57
C PHE A 47 2.36 -7.43 -2.81
N TYR A 48 1.21 -6.90 -3.21
CA TYR A 48 1.04 -5.99 -4.32
C TYR A 48 0.47 -4.68 -3.82
N TYR A 49 0.94 -3.56 -4.36
CA TYR A 49 0.45 -2.23 -4.00
C TYR A 49 0.24 -1.36 -5.24
N LEU A 50 -0.74 -0.46 -5.18
CA LEU A 50 -1.08 0.39 -6.32
C LEU A 50 -0.38 1.76 -6.30
N PHE A 51 -0.41 2.45 -5.16
CA PHE A 51 0.16 3.79 -4.99
C PHE A 51 1.52 3.71 -4.27
N PRO A 52 2.64 3.97 -4.94
CA PRO A 52 3.96 4.04 -4.29
C PRO A 52 4.06 5.27 -3.38
N TYR A 53 5.05 5.29 -2.48
CA TYR A 53 5.26 6.45 -1.60
C TYR A 53 5.48 7.77 -2.34
N GLU A 54 6.09 7.73 -3.51
CA GLU A 54 6.34 8.92 -4.34
C GLU A 54 5.03 9.62 -4.73
N GLU A 55 4.04 8.88 -5.21
CA GLU A 55 2.69 9.41 -5.49
C GLU A 55 1.94 9.74 -4.19
N THR A 56 2.16 8.95 -3.13
CA THR A 56 1.41 9.09 -1.87
C THR A 56 1.78 10.39 -1.13
N ASN A 57 3.06 10.73 -1.11
CA ASN A 57 3.58 11.92 -0.44
C ASN A 57 3.11 13.22 -1.13
N SER A 58 3.07 13.24 -2.46
CA SER A 58 2.61 14.40 -3.23
C SER A 58 1.09 14.58 -3.20
N SER A 59 0.32 13.49 -3.20
CA SER A 59 -1.12 13.55 -3.49
C SER A 59 -2.03 13.34 -2.28
N PHE A 60 -1.52 12.76 -1.18
CA PHE A 60 -2.34 12.39 -0.02
C PHE A 60 -1.88 12.99 1.31
N ASN A 61 -0.77 13.74 1.31
CA ASN A 61 -0.25 14.45 2.49
C ASN A 61 -0.12 13.53 3.74
N ILE A 62 0.53 12.38 3.54
CA ILE A 62 0.82 11.38 4.58
C ILE A 62 2.34 11.33 4.83
N PRO A 63 2.96 12.43 5.33
CA PRO A 63 4.41 12.49 5.49
C PRO A 63 4.94 11.59 6.61
N HIS A 64 4.07 11.16 7.53
CA HIS A 64 4.47 10.45 8.73
C HIS A 64 5.04 9.06 8.43
N ASP A 65 4.56 8.36 7.41
CA ASP A 65 5.04 7.01 7.09
C ASP A 65 6.52 7.03 6.65
N LEU A 66 6.85 7.94 5.73
CA LEU A 66 8.24 8.16 5.29
C LEU A 66 9.12 8.68 6.43
N LYS A 67 8.60 9.57 7.29
CA LYS A 67 9.33 10.05 8.48
C LYS A 67 9.60 8.91 9.47
N ILE A 68 8.65 8.02 9.73
CA ILE A 68 8.83 6.88 10.63
C ILE A 68 9.86 5.92 10.05
N LEU A 69 9.75 5.57 8.76
CA LEU A 69 10.75 4.75 8.07
C LEU A 69 12.16 5.33 8.20
N ASN A 70 12.28 6.65 8.04
CA ASN A 70 13.55 7.33 8.15
C ASN A 70 14.08 7.40 9.59
N GLN A 71 13.27 7.84 10.54
CA GLN A 71 13.71 8.15 11.90
C GLN A 71 13.82 6.91 12.80
N VAL A 72 12.93 5.94 12.63
CA VAL A 72 12.90 4.72 13.46
C VAL A 72 13.73 3.59 12.84
N PHE A 73 13.74 3.50 11.50
CA PHE A 73 14.36 2.37 10.79
C PHE A 73 15.55 2.77 9.90
N SER A 74 15.94 4.05 9.87
CA SER A 74 17.03 4.57 9.02
C SER A 74 16.83 4.32 7.51
N ILE A 75 15.58 4.22 7.06
CA ILE A 75 15.22 4.00 5.66
C ILE A 75 14.90 5.33 4.99
N GLN A 76 15.70 5.73 4.01
CA GLN A 76 15.50 6.97 3.26
C GLN A 76 14.51 6.76 2.11
N ASN A 77 13.64 7.75 1.87
CA ASN A 77 12.72 7.79 0.72
C ASN A 77 11.90 6.50 0.51
N GLY A 78 11.57 5.79 1.59
CA GLY A 78 10.81 4.55 1.51
C GLY A 78 11.56 3.39 0.84
N GLN A 79 12.88 3.48 0.69
CA GLN A 79 13.72 2.46 0.03
C GLN A 79 14.00 1.26 0.96
N TYR A 80 12.95 0.60 1.44
CA TYR A 80 13.05 -0.67 2.16
C TYR A 80 13.31 -1.82 1.17
N ASN A 81 13.77 -2.97 1.67
CA ASN A 81 14.06 -4.14 0.83
C ASN A 81 12.76 -4.75 0.26
N LYS A 82 12.47 -4.45 -1.01
CA LYS A 82 11.30 -4.96 -1.75
C LYS A 82 11.33 -6.47 -2.00
N SER A 83 12.51 -7.06 -2.03
CA SER A 83 12.70 -8.52 -2.02
C SER A 83 13.59 -8.88 -0.84
N ASN A 84 13.10 -9.78 0.01
CA ASN A 84 13.81 -10.23 1.19
C ASN A 84 13.41 -11.67 1.54
N LYS A 85 13.99 -12.22 2.61
CA LYS A 85 13.76 -13.63 3.00
C LYS A 85 12.33 -13.96 3.42
N TYR A 86 11.48 -12.96 3.67
CA TYR A 86 10.11 -13.14 4.11
C TYR A 86 9.12 -13.04 2.94
N TRP A 87 9.29 -12.05 2.07
CA TRP A 87 8.37 -11.80 0.97
C TRP A 87 9.00 -11.03 -0.20
N ASN A 88 8.28 -11.01 -1.32
CA ASN A 88 8.51 -10.10 -2.44
C ASN A 88 7.36 -9.09 -2.58
N SER A 89 7.68 -7.82 -2.80
CA SER A 89 6.71 -6.77 -3.06
C SER A 89 6.69 -6.36 -4.53
N PHE A 90 5.50 -6.01 -5.01
CA PHE A 90 5.28 -5.70 -6.42
C PHE A 90 4.41 -4.44 -6.56
N SER A 91 4.89 -3.48 -7.36
CA SER A 91 4.08 -2.36 -7.82
C SER A 91 3.14 -2.87 -8.92
N ILE A 92 1.83 -2.69 -8.73
CA ILE A 92 0.84 -3.06 -9.75
C ILE A 92 1.08 -2.27 -11.04
N LEU A 93 1.56 -1.03 -10.95
CA LEU A 93 1.92 -0.20 -12.10
C LEU A 93 3.06 -0.83 -12.90
N ASP A 94 4.08 -1.34 -12.20
CA ASP A 94 5.21 -2.01 -12.84
C ASP A 94 4.78 -3.32 -13.49
N GLU A 95 3.88 -4.08 -12.86
CA GLU A 95 3.33 -5.32 -13.45
C GLU A 95 2.51 -5.05 -14.71
N ILE A 96 1.68 -3.99 -14.73
CA ILE A 96 0.94 -3.56 -15.93
C ILE A 96 1.91 -3.18 -17.05
N SER A 97 3.03 -2.54 -16.72
CA SER A 97 4.02 -2.11 -17.71
C SER A 97 4.63 -3.29 -18.49
N LYS A 98 4.73 -4.46 -17.85
CA LYS A 98 5.31 -5.70 -18.38
C LYS A 98 4.37 -6.48 -19.33
N LEU A 99 3.09 -6.11 -19.42
CA LEU A 99 2.14 -6.76 -20.32
C LEU A 99 2.55 -6.54 -21.78
N LYS A 100 2.55 -7.63 -22.56
CA LYS A 100 2.93 -7.62 -23.99
C LYS A 100 1.76 -7.32 -24.92
N ASN A 101 0.52 -7.49 -24.46
CA ASN A 101 -0.67 -7.25 -25.27
C ASN A 101 -1.11 -5.79 -25.10
N ASP A 102 -0.92 -4.98 -26.14
CA ASP A 102 -1.23 -3.55 -26.10
C ASP A 102 -2.72 -3.26 -25.89
N LYS A 103 -3.61 -4.10 -26.40
CA LYS A 103 -5.06 -3.93 -26.22
C LYS A 103 -5.44 -4.15 -24.75
N GLU A 104 -5.00 -5.26 -24.18
CA GLU A 104 -5.24 -5.59 -22.77
C GLU A 104 -4.64 -4.52 -21.85
N LYS A 105 -3.40 -4.11 -22.12
CA LYS A 105 -2.72 -3.05 -21.37
C LYS A 105 -3.51 -1.74 -21.40
N THR A 106 -3.99 -1.33 -22.57
CA THR A 106 -4.82 -0.13 -22.73
C THR A 106 -6.11 -0.22 -21.92
N GLU A 107 -6.82 -1.35 -21.98
CA GLU A 107 -8.06 -1.56 -21.22
C GLU A 107 -7.83 -1.49 -19.69
N ILE A 108 -6.70 -2.02 -19.21
CA ILE A 108 -6.33 -1.95 -17.79
C ILE A 108 -5.97 -0.52 -17.39
N LEU A 109 -5.20 0.20 -18.20
CA LEU A 109 -4.84 1.60 -17.92
C LEU A 109 -6.08 2.49 -17.82
N LEU A 110 -7.10 2.30 -18.66
CA LEU A 110 -8.37 3.03 -18.56
C LEU A 110 -9.12 2.75 -17.24
N LYS A 111 -9.01 1.53 -16.70
CA LYS A 111 -9.57 1.22 -15.36
C LYS A 111 -8.75 1.87 -14.26
N LEU A 112 -7.43 1.86 -14.39
CA LEU A 112 -6.51 2.50 -13.46
C LEU A 112 -6.79 4.00 -13.35
N ASP A 113 -6.98 4.68 -14.47
CA ASP A 113 -7.28 6.12 -14.49
C ASP A 113 -8.57 6.44 -13.73
N LYS A 114 -9.62 5.61 -13.89
CA LYS A 114 -10.87 5.74 -13.12
C LYS A 114 -10.64 5.56 -11.62
N ILE A 115 -9.81 4.58 -11.24
CA ILE A 115 -9.45 4.36 -9.83
C ILE A 115 -8.72 5.59 -9.27
N LYS A 116 -7.71 6.09 -9.99
CA LYS A 116 -6.95 7.29 -9.61
C LYS A 116 -7.86 8.51 -9.45
N GLU A 117 -8.81 8.71 -10.36
CA GLU A 117 -9.80 9.79 -10.27
C GLU A 117 -10.67 9.69 -9.01
N ILE A 118 -11.17 8.48 -8.70
CA ILE A 118 -11.98 8.23 -7.50
C ILE A 118 -11.15 8.51 -6.23
N TYR A 119 -9.92 8.01 -6.15
CA TYR A 119 -9.04 8.25 -5.00
C TYR A 119 -8.71 9.73 -4.83
N SER A 120 -8.50 10.46 -5.92
CA SER A 120 -8.27 11.91 -5.87
C SER A 120 -9.46 12.66 -5.27
N LYS A 121 -10.69 12.32 -5.68
CA LYS A 121 -11.92 12.93 -5.11
C LYS A 121 -12.08 12.60 -3.63
N LEU A 122 -11.82 11.35 -3.23
CA LEU A 122 -11.87 10.93 -1.84
C LEU A 122 -10.80 11.62 -0.98
N SER A 123 -9.58 11.77 -1.50
CA SER A 123 -8.49 12.48 -0.82
C SER A 123 -8.84 13.95 -0.61
N HIS A 124 -9.39 14.61 -1.63
CA HIS A 124 -9.83 16.00 -1.52
C HIS A 124 -10.90 16.17 -0.43
N ASN A 125 -11.97 15.37 -0.48
CA ASN A 125 -13.03 15.38 0.54
C ASN A 125 -12.48 15.10 1.95
N TYR A 126 -11.53 14.17 2.08
CA TYR A 126 -10.90 13.88 3.38
C TYR A 126 -10.10 15.08 3.91
N GLN A 127 -9.31 15.73 3.05
CA GLN A 127 -8.47 16.86 3.42
C GLN A 127 -9.29 18.09 3.81
N GLU A 128 -10.37 18.39 3.09
CA GLU A 128 -11.30 19.49 3.44
C GLU A 128 -11.91 19.30 4.83
N ASN A 129 -12.23 18.05 5.20
CA ASN A 129 -12.84 17.72 6.48
C ASN A 129 -11.82 17.43 7.60
N LYS A 130 -10.50 17.53 7.32
CA LYS A 130 -9.44 17.14 8.26
C LYS A 130 -9.26 18.10 9.44
N GLN A 131 -9.95 19.25 9.46
CA GLN A 131 -9.81 20.31 10.48
C GLN A 131 -10.01 19.84 11.94
N ASN A 132 -10.60 18.66 12.18
CA ASN A 132 -10.80 18.10 13.53
C ASN A 132 -9.97 16.85 13.87
N ASN A 133 -9.08 16.39 13.00
CA ASN A 133 -8.29 15.16 13.23
C ASN A 133 -6.86 15.49 13.68
N ASN A 134 -6.67 15.64 14.99
CA ASN A 134 -5.35 15.76 15.60
C ASN A 134 -4.61 14.41 15.57
N ILE A 135 -3.81 14.18 14.53
CA ILE A 135 -2.81 13.12 14.54
C ILE A 135 -1.74 13.54 15.57
N PRO A 136 -1.41 12.72 16.59
CA PRO A 136 -0.48 13.09 17.66
C PRO A 136 1.00 13.11 17.22
N LEU A 137 1.26 13.32 15.93
CA LEU A 137 2.57 13.32 15.29
C LEU A 137 2.89 14.67 14.61
N ASN A 138 2.16 15.71 14.98
CA ASN A 138 2.37 17.09 14.57
C ASN A 138 3.27 17.84 15.55
#